data_AF-A0A6L8ECT4-F1
#
_entry.id   AF-A0A6L8ECT4-F1
#
_cell.length_a   1.000
_cell.length_b   1.000
_cell.length_c   1.000
_cell.angle_alpha   90.00
_cell.angle_beta   90.00
_cell.angle_gamma   90.00
#
_symmetry.space_group_name_H-M   'P 1'
#
loop_
_entity.id
_entity.type
_entity.pdbx_description
1 polymer ?
#
loop_
_entity_poly.entity_id
_entity_poly.type
_entity_poly.pdbx_seq_one_letter_code
_entity_poly.pdbx_strand_id
1 'polypeptide(L)'
;MTRSLFRKTLSAPGLLGLVRGCFERVPDPVAGRGLTLPDCLMSALALFGLKYASLLQFDRDARRDERVRSNLRSLYGVGRAPSDTAMRERLDAVDPALLRGAFKRVWAALQRGKALADFTWLGYHVLSVDGTGFHSSESVRCERCCEKRRRDGTVTYYHQMVAAVLVHPAHREVFPLAPEPIEKADGSAKNDSEHNAAKRLLAHARREHPHLKLLVVQDALAANGPHIALLRSLDMRFVLGVKPDGHRHLFEWVEATRGVRTFETTDGKGVTRRYRYLNGAPLNGAHFDLEVNFLECRESRPGKKHLATVFANLMMLAFLIDQAQQRCCGLFRAAREKAGRSKYLWERLRGLFLEFFVPDWETLYRAIAFGHRTELVPFDTS
;
A
#
# COMPACT_ATOMS: atom_id res chain seq x y z
N MET A 1 -34.20 -22.15 3.18
CA MET A 1 -33.10 -21.42 2.51
C MET A 1 -32.31 -20.66 3.56
N THR A 2 -31.05 -21.02 3.78
CA THR A 2 -30.14 -20.32 4.69
C THR A 2 -29.95 -18.88 4.22
N ARG A 3 -30.25 -17.92 5.08
CA ARG A 3 -30.07 -16.49 4.79
C ARG A 3 -28.57 -16.24 4.57
N SER A 4 -28.19 -15.68 3.42
CA SER A 4 -26.79 -15.40 3.12
C SER A 4 -26.17 -14.53 4.21
N LEU A 5 -24.98 -14.89 4.69
CA LEU A 5 -24.20 -14.08 5.64
C LEU A 5 -23.62 -12.82 4.97
N PHE A 6 -23.64 -12.72 3.64
CA PHE A 6 -23.13 -11.56 2.92
C PHE A 6 -24.13 -10.41 2.88
N ARG A 7 -23.61 -9.19 3.07
CA ARG A 7 -24.33 -7.99 2.62
C ARG A 7 -24.52 -8.06 1.11
N LYS A 8 -25.70 -7.67 0.62
CA LYS A 8 -26.07 -7.75 -0.80
C LYS A 8 -25.06 -7.07 -1.74
N THR A 9 -24.55 -5.91 -1.36
CA THR A 9 -23.65 -5.10 -2.21
C THR A 9 -22.23 -5.02 -1.66
N LEU A 10 -22.06 -4.80 -0.36
CA LEU A 10 -20.76 -4.68 0.30
C LEU A 10 -20.24 -6.05 0.75
N SER A 11 -20.02 -6.91 -0.23
CA SER A 11 -19.42 -8.24 -0.12
C SER A 11 -18.63 -8.53 -1.40
N ALA A 12 -17.76 -9.54 -1.39
CA ALA A 12 -16.98 -9.87 -2.59
C ALA A 12 -17.86 -10.11 -3.84
N PRO A 13 -18.93 -10.93 -3.80
CA PRO A 13 -19.80 -11.11 -4.97
C PRO A 13 -20.50 -9.80 -5.40
N GLY A 14 -20.97 -9.00 -4.44
CA GLY A 14 -21.66 -7.74 -4.73
C GLY A 14 -20.75 -6.67 -5.35
N LEU A 15 -19.53 -6.53 -4.83
CA LEU A 15 -18.54 -5.58 -5.32
C LEU A 15 -17.96 -5.99 -6.68
N LEU A 16 -17.63 -7.28 -6.86
CA LEU A 16 -17.15 -7.79 -8.15
C LEU A 16 -18.24 -7.69 -9.23
N GLY A 17 -19.51 -7.95 -8.87
CA GLY A 17 -20.64 -7.75 -9.77
C GLY A 17 -20.81 -6.28 -10.18
N LEU A 18 -20.66 -5.32 -9.24
CA LEU A 18 -20.68 -3.89 -9.55
C LEU A 18 -19.56 -3.50 -10.51
N VAL A 19 -18.34 -3.98 -10.28
CA VAL A 19 -17.17 -3.69 -11.11
C VAL A 19 -17.34 -4.29 -12.51
N ARG A 20 -17.78 -5.55 -12.61
CA ARG A 20 -18.07 -6.20 -13.89
C ARG A 20 -19.08 -5.41 -14.72
N GLY A 21 -20.18 -4.97 -14.11
CA GLY A 21 -21.20 -4.15 -14.79
C GLY A 21 -20.69 -2.78 -15.26
N CYS A 22 -19.57 -2.29 -14.73
CA CYS A 22 -18.86 -1.13 -15.27
C CYS A 22 -18.01 -1.51 -16.48
N PHE A 23 -17.25 -2.61 -16.39
CA PHE A 23 -16.41 -3.11 -17.47
C PHE A 23 -17.22 -3.50 -18.72
N GLU A 24 -18.46 -3.98 -18.56
CA GLU A 24 -19.40 -4.24 -19.67
C GLU A 24 -19.79 -3.00 -20.48
N ARG A 25 -19.55 -1.79 -19.94
CA ARG A 25 -19.85 -0.52 -20.61
C ARG A 25 -18.63 0.15 -21.22
N VAL A 26 -17.44 -0.42 -21.02
CA VAL A 26 -16.21 0.07 -21.64
C VAL A 26 -16.27 -0.32 -23.12
N PRO A 27 -16.12 0.63 -24.08
CA PRO A 27 -16.04 0.30 -25.49
C PRO A 27 -14.93 -0.70 -25.78
N ASP A 28 -15.19 -1.65 -26.69
CA ASP A 28 -14.26 -2.70 -27.09
C ASP A 28 -13.70 -2.42 -28.49
N PRO A 29 -12.60 -1.65 -28.62
CA PRO A 29 -12.09 -1.23 -29.92
C PRO A 29 -11.48 -2.38 -30.74
N VAL A 30 -11.10 -3.48 -30.10
CA VAL A 30 -10.42 -4.63 -30.72
C VAL A 30 -11.26 -5.90 -30.53
N ALA A 31 -12.57 -5.78 -30.72
CA ALA A 31 -13.52 -6.88 -30.55
C ALA A 31 -13.07 -8.12 -31.34
N GLY A 32 -12.76 -9.19 -30.61
CA GLY A 32 -12.23 -10.44 -31.13
C GLY A 32 -13.25 -11.58 -31.02
N ARG A 33 -13.11 -12.61 -31.86
CA ARG A 33 -13.99 -13.78 -31.80
C ARG A 33 -13.76 -14.58 -30.51
N GLY A 34 -14.70 -14.50 -29.57
CA GLY A 34 -14.81 -15.40 -28.41
C GLY A 34 -14.02 -15.01 -27.16
N LEU A 35 -13.48 -13.79 -27.09
CA LEU A 35 -12.89 -13.21 -25.87
C LEU A 35 -13.44 -11.79 -25.69
N THR A 36 -14.15 -11.57 -24.58
CA THR A 36 -14.84 -10.30 -24.30
C THR A 36 -13.94 -9.39 -23.48
N LEU A 37 -14.03 -8.07 -23.69
CA LEU A 37 -13.28 -7.10 -22.89
C LEU A 37 -13.58 -7.20 -21.38
N PRO A 38 -14.84 -7.42 -20.93
CA PRO A 38 -15.12 -7.63 -19.51
C PRO A 38 -14.41 -8.85 -18.92
N ASP A 39 -14.27 -9.95 -19.67
CA ASP A 39 -13.52 -11.11 -19.21
C ASP A 39 -12.01 -10.81 -19.11
N CYS A 40 -11.44 -10.01 -20.03
CA CYS A 40 -10.06 -9.54 -19.92
C CYS A 40 -9.85 -8.67 -18.69
N LEU A 41 -10.70 -7.67 -18.48
CA LEU A 41 -10.61 -6.75 -17.34
C LEU A 41 -10.84 -7.46 -16.00
N MET A 42 -11.81 -8.38 -15.92
CA MET A 42 -12.05 -9.19 -14.73
C MET A 42 -10.94 -10.19 -14.46
N SER A 43 -10.28 -10.72 -15.52
CA SER A 43 -9.11 -11.58 -15.37
C SER A 43 -7.90 -10.81 -14.83
N ALA A 44 -7.67 -9.58 -15.31
CA ALA A 44 -6.64 -8.70 -14.75
C ALA A 44 -6.94 -8.33 -13.28
N LEU A 45 -8.21 -8.04 -12.96
CA LEU A 45 -8.63 -7.82 -11.58
C LEU A 45 -8.41 -9.06 -10.70
N ALA A 46 -8.71 -10.25 -11.21
CA ALA A 46 -8.47 -11.51 -10.50
C ALA A 46 -6.99 -11.78 -10.28
N LEU A 47 -6.13 -11.51 -11.28
CA LEU A 47 -4.68 -11.62 -11.17
C LEU A 47 -4.15 -10.80 -9.97
N PHE A 48 -4.54 -9.52 -9.87
CA PHE A 48 -4.12 -8.66 -8.76
C PHE A 48 -4.79 -9.05 -7.43
N GLY A 49 -6.09 -9.39 -7.45
CA GLY A 49 -6.84 -9.79 -6.26
C GLY A 49 -6.33 -11.08 -5.63
N LEU A 50 -5.86 -12.02 -6.45
CA LEU A 50 -5.25 -13.29 -6.03
C LEU A 50 -3.73 -13.20 -5.84
N LYS A 51 -3.14 -12.02 -6.07
CA LYS A 51 -1.71 -11.74 -5.88
C LYS A 51 -0.78 -12.69 -6.65
N TYR A 52 -1.13 -12.98 -7.89
CA TYR A 52 -0.25 -13.74 -8.80
C TYR A 52 1.07 -12.99 -9.00
N ALA A 53 2.19 -13.73 -9.07
CA ALA A 53 3.51 -13.11 -9.22
C ALA A 53 3.77 -12.58 -10.64
N SER A 54 3.06 -13.09 -11.66
CA SER A 54 3.17 -12.63 -13.04
C SER A 54 1.94 -13.00 -13.89
N LEU A 55 1.78 -12.30 -15.02
CA LEU A 55 0.80 -12.63 -16.06
C LEU A 55 1.01 -14.05 -16.61
N LEU A 56 2.26 -14.45 -16.83
CA LEU A 56 2.60 -15.78 -17.32
C LEU A 56 2.16 -16.89 -16.35
N GLN A 57 2.34 -16.68 -15.03
CA GLN A 57 1.88 -17.64 -14.03
C GLN A 57 0.35 -17.75 -14.05
N PHE A 58 -0.35 -16.61 -14.12
CA PHE A 58 -1.81 -16.58 -14.20
C PHE A 58 -2.32 -17.31 -15.45
N ASP A 59 -1.74 -17.04 -16.63
CA ASP A 59 -2.08 -17.71 -17.88
C ASP A 59 -1.87 -19.22 -17.80
N ARG A 60 -0.71 -19.67 -17.31
CA ARG A 60 -0.39 -21.09 -17.16
C ARG A 60 -1.44 -21.81 -16.30
N ASP A 61 -1.76 -21.24 -15.14
CA ASP A 61 -2.69 -21.86 -14.19
C ASP A 61 -4.12 -21.82 -14.74
N ALA A 62 -4.54 -20.71 -15.35
CA ALA A 62 -5.85 -20.57 -15.99
C ALA A 62 -6.05 -21.48 -17.21
N ARG A 63 -4.98 -21.93 -17.88
CA ARG A 63 -5.06 -22.90 -18.99
C ARG A 63 -5.03 -24.35 -18.52
N ARG A 64 -4.18 -24.66 -17.54
CA ARG A 64 -3.84 -26.04 -17.16
C ARG A 64 -4.67 -26.59 -16.01
N ASP A 65 -5.18 -25.74 -15.13
CA ASP A 65 -5.95 -26.18 -13.95
C ASP A 65 -7.46 -25.93 -14.14
N GLU A 66 -8.23 -27.01 -14.23
CA GLU A 66 -9.69 -26.94 -14.35
C GLU A 66 -10.36 -26.28 -13.14
N ARG A 67 -9.82 -26.45 -11.94
CA ARG A 67 -10.34 -25.79 -10.73
C ARG A 67 -10.15 -24.28 -10.83
N VAL A 68 -9.01 -23.81 -11.34
CA VAL A 68 -8.77 -22.38 -11.54
C VAL A 68 -9.78 -21.81 -12.53
N ARG A 69 -10.03 -22.47 -13.66
CA ARG A 69 -11.05 -22.05 -14.65
C ARG A 69 -12.45 -22.00 -14.03
N SER A 70 -12.82 -23.05 -13.30
CA SER A 70 -14.12 -23.13 -12.61
C SER A 70 -14.28 -21.99 -11.58
N ASN A 71 -13.24 -21.74 -10.78
CA ASN A 71 -13.24 -20.68 -9.75
C ASN A 71 -13.25 -19.28 -10.35
N LEU A 72 -12.52 -19.03 -11.44
CA LEU A 72 -12.57 -17.75 -12.16
C LEU A 72 -13.97 -17.47 -12.69
N ARG A 73 -14.66 -18.49 -13.22
CA ARG A 73 -16.04 -18.38 -13.68
C ARG A 73 -17.02 -18.12 -12.54
N SER A 74 -16.90 -18.85 -11.43
CA SER A 74 -17.86 -18.75 -10.32
C SER A 74 -17.64 -17.53 -9.42
N LEU A 75 -16.39 -17.13 -9.16
CA LEU A 75 -16.05 -16.07 -8.22
C LEU A 75 -15.86 -14.69 -8.88
N TYR A 76 -15.29 -14.66 -10.10
CA TYR A 76 -15.01 -13.43 -10.84
C TYR A 76 -15.90 -13.24 -12.09
N GLY A 77 -16.74 -14.23 -12.40
CA GLY A 77 -17.61 -14.22 -13.59
C GLY A 77 -16.85 -14.40 -14.90
N VAL A 78 -15.57 -14.74 -14.88
CA VAL A 78 -14.75 -14.82 -16.11
C VAL A 78 -15.20 -16.04 -16.92
N GLY A 79 -15.82 -15.80 -18.07
CA GLY A 79 -16.27 -16.87 -18.96
C GLY A 79 -15.08 -17.61 -19.56
N ARG A 80 -14.15 -16.85 -20.14
CA ARG A 80 -12.88 -17.33 -20.71
C ARG A 80 -11.73 -16.39 -20.35
N ALA A 81 -10.75 -16.89 -19.60
CA ALA A 81 -9.53 -16.15 -19.31
C ALA A 81 -8.65 -15.98 -20.57
N PRO A 82 -8.03 -14.82 -20.79
CA PRO A 82 -7.10 -14.58 -21.91
C PRO A 82 -5.71 -15.21 -21.65
N SER A 83 -4.91 -15.39 -22.72
CA SER A 83 -3.44 -15.56 -22.56
C SER A 83 -2.81 -14.31 -21.95
N ASP A 84 -1.56 -14.42 -21.51
CA ASP A 84 -0.69 -13.26 -21.24
C ASP A 84 -0.70 -12.28 -22.44
N THR A 85 -0.34 -12.76 -23.64
CA THR A 85 -0.33 -11.95 -24.87
C THR A 85 -1.67 -11.29 -25.18
N ALA A 86 -2.76 -12.07 -25.16
CA ALA A 86 -4.08 -11.56 -25.48
C ALA A 86 -4.56 -10.55 -24.43
N MET A 87 -4.20 -10.72 -23.16
CA MET A 87 -4.52 -9.75 -22.12
C MET A 87 -3.80 -8.42 -22.39
N ARG A 88 -2.50 -8.47 -22.72
CA ARG A 88 -1.73 -7.26 -23.04
C ARG A 88 -2.32 -6.51 -24.22
N GLU A 89 -2.49 -7.17 -25.37
CA GLU A 89 -3.02 -6.56 -26.59
C GLU A 89 -4.42 -5.95 -26.38
N ARG A 90 -5.28 -6.65 -25.64
CA ARG A 90 -6.65 -6.18 -25.40
C ARG A 90 -6.72 -5.02 -24.42
N LEU A 91 -5.87 -5.01 -23.39
CA LEU A 91 -5.88 -3.95 -22.38
C LEU A 91 -5.10 -2.70 -22.82
N ASP A 92 -4.11 -2.84 -23.71
CA ASP A 92 -3.35 -1.71 -24.26
C ASP A 92 -4.24 -0.73 -25.04
N ALA A 93 -5.31 -1.24 -25.69
CA ALA A 93 -6.27 -0.42 -26.43
C ALA A 93 -7.33 0.26 -25.55
N VAL A 94 -7.33 0.04 -24.22
CA VAL A 94 -8.32 0.62 -23.31
C VAL A 94 -7.85 1.97 -22.79
N ASP A 95 -8.64 3.02 -23.00
CA ASP A 95 -8.41 4.31 -22.32
C ASP A 95 -8.56 4.14 -20.79
N PRO A 96 -7.48 4.35 -20.00
CA PRO A 96 -7.53 4.21 -18.55
C PRO A 96 -8.59 5.09 -17.86
N ALA A 97 -8.96 6.22 -18.45
CA ALA A 97 -9.97 7.13 -17.90
C ALA A 97 -11.34 6.44 -17.74
N LEU A 98 -11.64 5.46 -18.59
CA LEU A 98 -12.90 4.71 -18.56
C LEU A 98 -13.00 3.79 -17.33
N LEU A 99 -11.88 3.44 -16.71
CA LEU A 99 -11.86 2.61 -15.50
C LEU A 99 -12.27 3.40 -14.24
N ARG A 100 -12.22 4.74 -14.25
CA ARG A 100 -12.70 5.58 -13.13
C ARG A 100 -14.15 5.26 -12.73
N GLY A 101 -14.97 4.84 -13.69
CA GLY A 101 -16.37 4.46 -13.44
C GLY A 101 -16.53 3.35 -12.40
N ALA A 102 -15.62 2.37 -12.39
CA ALA A 102 -15.64 1.27 -11.43
C ALA A 102 -15.35 1.76 -10.00
N PHE A 103 -14.32 2.59 -9.81
CA PHE A 103 -13.99 3.21 -8.53
C PHE A 103 -15.18 4.01 -7.98
N LYS A 104 -15.79 4.86 -8.81
CA LYS A 104 -16.95 5.68 -8.42
C LYS A 104 -18.13 4.82 -7.97
N ARG A 105 -18.38 3.68 -8.63
CA ARG A 105 -19.48 2.78 -8.29
C ARG A 105 -19.26 2.06 -6.97
N VAL A 106 -18.03 1.63 -6.69
CA VAL A 106 -17.64 1.06 -5.40
C VAL A 106 -17.76 2.10 -4.28
N TRP A 107 -17.23 3.31 -4.48
CA TRP A 107 -17.37 4.41 -3.53
C TRP A 107 -18.82 4.78 -3.22
N ALA A 108 -19.67 4.86 -4.25
CA ALA A 108 -21.08 5.13 -4.05
C ALA A 108 -21.78 4.01 -3.26
N ALA A 109 -21.34 2.75 -3.41
CA ALA A 109 -21.84 1.64 -2.60
C ALA A 109 -21.37 1.73 -1.14
N LEU A 110 -20.12 2.11 -0.89
CA LEU A 110 -19.58 2.34 0.45
C LEU A 110 -20.37 3.43 1.18
N GLN A 111 -20.61 4.57 0.52
CA GLN A 111 -21.35 5.70 1.07
C GLN A 111 -22.82 5.34 1.38
N ARG A 112 -23.55 4.77 0.40
CA ARG A 112 -24.95 4.35 0.62
C ARG A 112 -25.07 3.25 1.68
N GLY A 113 -24.07 2.38 1.76
CA GLY A 113 -24.00 1.32 2.77
C GLY A 113 -23.55 1.79 4.16
N LYS A 114 -23.33 3.10 4.35
CA LYS A 114 -22.81 3.73 5.58
C LYS A 114 -21.47 3.13 6.06
N ALA A 115 -20.68 2.56 5.15
CA ALA A 115 -19.39 1.94 5.48
C ALA A 115 -18.28 2.96 5.79
N LEU A 116 -18.53 4.24 5.52
CA LEU A 116 -17.58 5.34 5.78
C LEU A 116 -18.11 6.31 6.85
N ALA A 117 -19.14 5.92 7.62
CA ALA A 117 -19.82 6.83 8.55
C ALA A 117 -18.95 7.25 9.74
N ASP A 118 -18.04 6.37 10.16
CA ASP A 118 -17.02 6.58 11.20
C ASP A 118 -15.67 7.05 10.63
N PHE A 119 -15.57 7.23 9.31
CA PHE A 119 -14.32 7.57 8.61
C PHE A 119 -14.06 9.08 8.54
N THR A 120 -14.42 9.81 9.60
CA THR A 120 -14.20 11.25 9.71
C THR A 120 -13.31 11.59 10.88
N TRP A 121 -12.28 12.40 10.63
CA TRP A 121 -11.40 12.98 11.64
C TRP A 121 -11.60 14.49 11.69
N LEU A 122 -11.89 15.03 12.88
CA LEU A 122 -12.19 16.46 13.07
C LEU A 122 -13.31 16.98 12.14
N GLY A 123 -14.26 16.12 11.78
CA GLY A 123 -15.37 16.44 10.85
C GLY A 123 -15.02 16.39 9.36
N TYR A 124 -13.83 15.91 9.00
CA TYR A 124 -13.36 15.77 7.62
C TYR A 124 -12.96 14.33 7.28
N HIS A 125 -13.08 13.96 6.01
CA HIS A 125 -12.52 12.75 5.44
C HIS A 125 -11.08 13.04 5.01
N VAL A 126 -10.12 12.30 5.56
CA VAL A 126 -8.69 12.58 5.35
C VAL A 126 -8.19 11.88 4.09
N LEU A 127 -7.78 12.65 3.08
CA LEU A 127 -7.19 12.13 1.84
C LEU A 127 -5.67 12.28 1.87
N SER A 128 -4.97 11.16 1.93
CA SER A 128 -3.52 11.11 1.70
C SER A 128 -3.25 11.08 0.21
N VAL A 129 -2.43 12.02 -0.29
CA VAL A 129 -2.11 12.13 -1.72
C VAL A 129 -0.61 12.02 -1.92
N ASP A 130 -0.18 11.07 -2.77
CA ASP A 130 1.24 10.79 -3.00
C ASP A 130 1.51 10.26 -4.40
N GLY A 131 2.70 10.52 -4.92
CA GLY A 131 3.21 10.00 -6.18
C GLY A 131 3.83 8.61 -6.01
N THR A 132 3.54 7.68 -6.92
CA THR A 132 4.11 6.34 -6.89
C THR A 132 4.52 5.85 -8.28
N GLY A 133 5.65 5.14 -8.35
CA GLY A 133 6.14 4.52 -9.58
C GLY A 133 5.74 3.06 -9.68
N PHE A 134 5.28 2.64 -10.86
CA PHE A 134 4.84 1.27 -11.11
C PHE A 134 5.52 0.60 -12.32
N HIS A 135 6.30 1.36 -13.11
CA HIS A 135 7.13 0.82 -14.18
C HIS A 135 8.42 1.63 -14.32
N SER A 136 9.54 0.94 -14.56
CA SER A 136 10.83 1.55 -14.89
C SER A 136 11.67 0.56 -15.69
N SER A 137 12.18 0.96 -16.86
CA SER A 137 13.00 0.12 -17.73
C SER A 137 13.92 0.96 -18.63
N GLU A 138 15.06 0.40 -19.02
CA GLU A 138 15.95 0.99 -20.04
C GLU A 138 15.60 0.52 -21.46
N SER A 139 14.83 -0.57 -21.58
CA SER A 139 14.51 -1.22 -22.86
C SER A 139 13.02 -1.26 -23.17
N VAL A 140 12.16 -1.47 -22.17
CA VAL A 140 10.71 -1.58 -22.35
C VAL A 140 10.05 -0.21 -22.19
N ARG A 141 9.50 0.31 -23.28
CA ARG A 141 8.89 1.64 -23.34
C ARG A 141 7.58 1.64 -24.15
N CYS A 142 6.72 2.61 -23.88
CA CYS A 142 5.61 3.01 -24.73
C CYS A 142 5.71 4.52 -25.03
N GLU A 143 4.87 5.02 -25.92
CA GLU A 143 4.86 6.43 -26.34
C GLU A 143 4.54 7.41 -25.20
N ARG A 144 3.84 6.93 -24.17
CA ARG A 144 3.43 7.73 -23.00
C ARG A 144 4.45 7.71 -21.84
N CYS A 145 5.52 6.93 -21.95
CA CYS A 145 6.56 6.86 -20.91
C CYS A 145 7.21 8.23 -20.67
N CYS A 146 7.38 8.58 -19.39
CA CYS A 146 8.29 9.65 -19.00
C CYS A 146 9.74 9.18 -19.17
N GLU A 147 10.65 10.12 -19.46
CA GLU A 147 12.08 9.84 -19.69
C GLU A 147 12.97 10.48 -18.63
N LYS A 148 13.94 9.73 -18.12
CA LYS A 148 15.02 10.25 -17.27
C LYS A 148 16.36 9.97 -17.92
N ARG A 149 17.09 11.04 -18.28
CA ARG A 149 18.45 10.97 -18.84
C ARG A 149 19.47 11.05 -17.72
N ARG A 150 20.36 10.06 -17.65
CA ARG A 150 21.46 10.01 -16.69
C ARG A 150 22.70 10.70 -17.25
N ARG A 151 23.67 11.02 -16.38
CA ARG A 151 24.90 11.73 -16.76
C ARG A 151 25.80 10.91 -17.70
N ASP A 152 25.66 9.58 -17.67
CA ASP A 152 26.35 8.62 -18.53
C ASP A 152 25.71 8.47 -19.93
N GLY A 153 24.62 9.18 -20.20
CA GLY A 153 23.89 9.11 -21.47
C GLY A 153 22.74 8.11 -21.49
N THR A 154 22.61 7.25 -20.48
CA THR A 154 21.56 6.23 -20.41
C THR A 154 20.18 6.87 -20.21
N VAL A 155 19.17 6.35 -20.92
CA VAL A 155 17.77 6.78 -20.80
C VAL A 155 16.96 5.71 -20.10
N THR A 156 16.31 6.09 -19.00
CA THR A 156 15.33 5.23 -18.31
C THR A 156 13.92 5.74 -18.63
N TYR A 157 13.06 4.84 -19.09
CA TYR A 157 11.64 5.05 -19.34
C TYR A 157 10.85 4.59 -18.13
N TYR A 158 9.87 5.39 -17.68
CA TYR A 158 9.11 5.07 -16.48
C TYR A 158 7.67 5.55 -16.56
N HIS A 159 6.80 4.89 -15.79
CA HIS A 159 5.45 5.38 -15.49
C HIS A 159 5.28 5.56 -13.98
N GLN A 160 4.64 6.67 -13.64
CA GLN A 160 4.21 7.01 -12.30
C GLN A 160 2.73 7.38 -12.31
N MET A 161 2.11 7.41 -11.14
CA MET A 161 0.77 7.93 -10.94
C MET A 161 0.71 8.67 -9.60
N VAL A 162 -0.21 9.61 -9.48
CA VAL A 162 -0.63 10.15 -8.19
C VAL A 162 -1.83 9.36 -7.71
N ALA A 163 -1.79 8.90 -6.47
CA ALA A 163 -2.91 8.26 -5.81
C ALA A 163 -3.45 9.15 -4.70
N ALA A 164 -4.77 9.20 -4.55
CA ALA A 164 -5.43 9.75 -3.38
C ALA A 164 -6.18 8.66 -2.64
N VAL A 165 -5.91 8.52 -1.35
CA VAL A 165 -6.41 7.42 -0.54
C VAL A 165 -7.04 8.00 0.73
N LEU A 166 -8.29 7.61 0.98
CA LEU A 166 -8.97 7.90 2.24
C LEU A 166 -8.33 7.08 3.36
N VAL A 167 -7.89 7.78 4.40
CA VAL A 167 -7.24 7.22 5.58
C VAL A 167 -7.91 7.72 6.85
N HIS A 168 -7.71 7.02 7.96
CA HIS A 168 -8.17 7.47 9.28
C HIS A 168 -7.20 6.99 10.37
N PRO A 169 -6.83 7.83 11.36
CA PRO A 169 -5.83 7.46 12.36
C PRO A 169 -6.24 6.29 13.28
N ALA A 170 -7.54 6.05 13.43
CA ALA A 170 -8.09 4.97 14.26
C ALA A 170 -8.49 3.70 13.48
N HIS A 171 -8.44 3.73 12.13
CA HIS A 171 -8.81 2.57 11.30
C HIS A 171 -7.61 2.14 10.46
N ARG A 172 -7.51 0.83 10.17
CA ARG A 172 -6.41 0.27 9.38
C ARG A 172 -6.76 0.18 7.90
N GLU A 173 -8.04 0.15 7.60
CA GLU A 173 -8.61 0.14 6.26
C GLU A 173 -8.29 1.45 5.54
N VAL A 174 -8.14 1.36 4.22
CA VAL A 174 -7.90 2.52 3.37
C VAL A 174 -8.72 2.38 2.09
N PHE A 175 -9.20 3.50 1.55
CA PHE A 175 -10.06 3.50 0.37
C PHE A 175 -9.48 4.39 -0.72
N PRO A 176 -8.88 3.83 -1.78
CA PRO A 176 -8.33 4.62 -2.87
C PRO A 176 -9.44 5.23 -3.72
N LEU A 177 -9.25 6.49 -4.12
CA LEU A 177 -9.92 7.09 -5.27
C LEU A 177 -9.28 6.55 -6.57
N ALA A 178 -9.91 6.83 -7.71
CA ALA A 178 -9.27 6.52 -8.98
C ALA A 178 -7.97 7.32 -9.13
N PRO A 179 -6.83 6.67 -9.40
CA PRO A 179 -5.53 7.32 -9.51
C PRO A 179 -5.45 8.16 -10.78
N GLU A 180 -4.41 8.99 -10.86
CA GLU A 180 -4.14 9.85 -12.01
C GLU A 180 -2.73 9.56 -12.55
N PRO A 181 -2.58 9.14 -13.82
CA PRO A 181 -1.27 8.83 -14.39
C PRO A 181 -0.41 10.09 -14.53
N ILE A 182 0.90 9.92 -14.36
CA ILE A 182 1.95 10.87 -14.72
C ILE A 182 2.63 10.31 -15.96
N GLU A 183 2.23 10.82 -17.12
CA GLU A 183 2.64 10.31 -18.42
C GLU A 183 2.79 11.45 -19.43
N LYS A 184 3.59 11.26 -20.48
CA LYS A 184 3.69 12.25 -21.54
C LYS A 184 2.34 12.41 -22.23
N ALA A 185 1.91 13.66 -22.40
CA ALA A 185 0.80 13.96 -23.29
C ALA A 185 1.17 13.58 -24.73
N ASP A 186 0.18 13.17 -25.51
CA ASP A 186 0.39 12.77 -26.89
C ASP A 186 1.11 13.88 -27.69
N GLY A 187 2.17 13.51 -28.41
CA GLY A 187 3.04 14.43 -29.14
C GLY A 187 3.91 15.37 -28.29
N SER A 188 3.91 15.28 -26.96
CA SER A 188 4.70 16.17 -26.09
C SER A 188 6.12 15.67 -25.85
N ALA A 189 7.10 16.56 -26.04
CA ALA A 189 8.49 16.30 -25.67
C ALA A 189 8.74 16.41 -24.16
N LYS A 190 7.85 17.04 -23.41
CA LYS A 190 8.02 17.32 -21.97
C LYS A 190 7.33 16.24 -21.13
N ASN A 191 8.04 15.71 -20.13
CA ASN A 191 7.42 14.85 -19.13
C ASN A 191 6.30 15.60 -18.40
N ASP A 192 5.23 14.90 -18.06
CA ASP A 192 4.28 15.41 -17.08
C ASP A 192 4.91 15.41 -15.67
N SER A 193 4.24 16.09 -14.74
CA SER A 193 4.72 16.25 -13.38
C SER A 193 3.69 15.78 -12.36
N GLU A 194 4.18 15.39 -11.19
CA GLU A 194 3.34 15.04 -10.04
C GLU A 194 2.37 16.18 -9.67
N HIS A 195 2.81 17.43 -9.76
CA HIS A 195 1.98 18.59 -9.46
C HIS A 195 0.78 18.71 -10.41
N ASN A 196 1.00 18.51 -11.72
CA ASN A 196 -0.08 18.55 -12.71
C ASN A 196 -1.05 17.38 -12.54
N ALA A 197 -0.55 16.17 -12.30
CA ALA A 197 -1.38 15.01 -12.03
C ALA A 197 -2.18 15.18 -10.74
N ALA A 198 -1.58 15.69 -9.65
CA ALA A 198 -2.28 16.01 -8.42
C ALA A 198 -3.40 17.04 -8.66
N LYS A 199 -3.15 18.06 -9.50
CA LYS A 199 -4.18 19.04 -9.88
C LYS A 199 -5.38 18.38 -10.57
N ARG A 200 -5.14 17.51 -11.56
CA ARG A 200 -6.21 16.75 -12.24
C ARG A 200 -6.95 15.86 -11.25
N LEU A 201 -6.21 15.09 -10.45
CA LEU A 201 -6.75 14.18 -9.45
C LEU A 201 -7.67 14.89 -8.45
N LEU A 202 -7.25 16.01 -7.88
CA LEU A 202 -8.01 16.75 -6.86
C LEU A 202 -9.26 17.38 -7.46
N ALA A 203 -9.17 17.92 -8.68
CA ALA A 203 -10.33 18.43 -9.42
C ALA A 203 -11.35 17.30 -9.68
N HIS A 204 -10.88 16.12 -10.07
CA HIS A 204 -11.74 14.95 -10.24
C HIS A 204 -12.36 14.48 -8.92
N ALA A 205 -11.58 14.45 -7.83
CA ALA A 205 -12.07 14.08 -6.50
C ALA A 205 -13.20 15.01 -6.05
N ARG A 206 -13.06 16.33 -6.18
CA ARG A 206 -14.14 17.28 -5.86
C ARG A 206 -15.37 17.07 -6.74
N ARG A 207 -15.19 16.93 -8.06
CA ARG A 207 -16.30 16.71 -9.00
C ARG A 207 -17.08 15.42 -8.68
N GLU A 208 -16.36 14.36 -8.31
CA GLU A 208 -16.95 13.03 -8.05
C GLU A 208 -17.56 12.92 -6.66
N HIS A 209 -17.08 13.73 -5.71
CA HIS A 209 -17.50 13.75 -4.31
C HIS A 209 -17.80 15.17 -3.83
N PRO A 210 -18.78 15.89 -4.43
CA PRO A 210 -18.98 17.32 -4.22
C PRO A 210 -19.31 17.69 -2.77
N HIS A 211 -20.01 16.80 -2.04
CA HIS A 211 -20.44 17.05 -0.67
C HIS A 211 -19.49 16.50 0.40
N LEU A 212 -18.40 15.83 0.01
CA LEU A 212 -17.45 15.33 1.00
C LEU A 212 -16.63 16.49 1.54
N LYS A 213 -16.60 16.61 2.87
CA LYS A 213 -15.67 17.49 3.57
C LYS A 213 -14.30 16.82 3.54
N LEU A 214 -13.37 17.36 2.75
CA LEU A 214 -12.06 16.74 2.51
C LEU A 214 -10.96 17.50 3.25
N LEU A 215 -10.08 16.73 3.90
CA LEU A 215 -8.82 17.20 4.48
C LEU A 215 -7.67 16.49 3.75
N VAL A 216 -6.94 17.22 2.91
CA VAL A 216 -5.83 16.69 2.13
C VAL A 216 -4.54 16.70 2.96
N VAL A 217 -3.84 15.56 2.99
CA VAL A 217 -2.54 15.43 3.65
C VAL A 217 -1.47 15.03 2.64
N GLN A 218 -0.37 15.78 2.61
CA GLN A 218 0.73 15.61 1.66
C GLN A 218 2.06 16.01 2.29
N ASP A 219 3.14 15.62 1.64
CA ASP A 219 4.49 15.93 2.08
C ASP A 219 4.91 17.39 1.80
N ALA A 220 6.20 17.69 1.99
CA ALA A 220 6.73 19.03 1.82
C ALA A 220 6.83 19.53 0.39
N LEU A 221 6.73 18.67 -0.63
CA LEU A 221 6.74 19.10 -2.03
C LEU A 221 5.42 19.79 -2.42
N ALA A 222 4.32 19.41 -1.75
CA ALA A 222 3.00 19.98 -1.97
C ALA A 222 2.81 21.37 -1.32
N ALA A 223 3.67 21.78 -0.39
CA ALA A 223 3.54 23.02 0.38
C ALA A 223 3.99 24.28 -0.39
N ASN A 224 3.34 24.54 -1.53
CA ASN A 224 3.60 25.73 -2.34
C ASN A 224 2.30 26.52 -2.62
N GLY A 225 2.47 27.79 -2.97
CA GLY A 225 1.36 28.73 -3.14
C GLY A 225 0.31 28.29 -4.17
N PRO A 226 0.70 27.94 -5.42
CA PRO A 226 -0.24 27.45 -6.43
C PRO A 226 -1.06 26.24 -5.98
N HIS A 227 -0.43 25.28 -5.29
CA HIS A 227 -1.13 24.10 -4.77
C HIS A 227 -2.14 24.45 -3.68
N ILE A 228 -1.76 25.30 -2.73
CA ILE A 228 -2.64 25.75 -1.65
C ILE A 228 -3.83 26.54 -2.22
N ALA A 229 -3.59 27.41 -3.21
CA ALA A 229 -4.65 28.14 -3.90
C ALA A 229 -5.64 27.19 -4.58
N LEU A 230 -5.14 26.13 -5.24
CA LEU A 230 -5.98 25.08 -5.80
C LEU A 230 -6.83 24.39 -4.73
N LEU A 231 -6.23 23.94 -3.63
CA LEU A 231 -6.95 23.27 -2.54
C LEU A 231 -8.08 24.16 -1.98
N ARG A 232 -7.80 25.45 -1.78
CA ARG A 232 -8.82 26.45 -1.37
C ARG A 232 -9.94 26.58 -2.40
N SER A 233 -9.60 26.68 -3.70
CA SER A 233 -10.60 26.78 -4.78
C SER A 233 -11.51 25.55 -4.88
N LEU A 234 -11.02 24.39 -4.44
CA LEU A 234 -11.76 23.13 -4.40
C LEU A 234 -12.44 22.87 -3.04
N ASP A 235 -12.51 23.86 -2.15
CA ASP A 235 -13.04 23.73 -0.78
C ASP A 235 -12.44 22.53 -0.01
N MET A 236 -11.14 22.31 -0.18
CA MET A 236 -10.40 21.26 0.51
C MET A 236 -9.54 21.88 1.61
N ARG A 237 -9.71 21.40 2.84
CA ARG A 237 -8.78 21.71 3.94
C ARG A 237 -7.49 20.93 3.73
N PHE A 238 -6.40 21.35 4.36
CA PHE A 238 -5.12 20.69 4.17
C PHE A 238 -4.24 20.68 5.42
N VAL A 239 -3.39 19.66 5.50
CA VAL A 239 -2.20 19.60 6.36
C VAL A 239 -1.05 19.18 5.46
N LEU A 240 -0.16 20.12 5.14
CA LEU A 240 0.98 19.89 4.25
C LEU A 240 2.24 19.87 5.10
N GLY A 241 3.12 18.91 4.86
CA GLY A 241 4.45 18.91 5.46
C GLY A 241 5.21 20.18 5.04
N VAL A 242 6.12 20.64 5.89
CA VAL A 242 7.10 21.67 5.52
C VAL A 242 8.46 21.26 6.07
N LYS A 243 9.53 21.67 5.38
CA LYS A 243 10.91 21.44 5.78
C LYS A 243 11.68 22.77 5.79
N PRO A 244 12.60 23.00 6.73
CA PRO A 244 13.40 24.23 6.79
C PRO A 244 14.08 24.57 5.46
N ASP A 245 14.72 23.59 4.82
CA ASP A 245 15.44 23.80 3.55
C ASP A 245 14.54 24.26 2.40
N GLY A 246 13.26 23.82 2.40
CA GLY A 246 12.28 24.20 1.37
C GLY A 246 11.45 25.43 1.72
N HIS A 247 11.41 25.84 3.00
CA HIS A 247 10.49 26.85 3.53
C HIS A 247 11.20 27.81 4.49
N ARG A 248 12.45 28.16 4.19
CA ARG A 248 13.34 28.92 5.07
C ARG A 248 12.67 30.19 5.63
N HIS A 249 12.01 30.96 4.77
CA HIS A 249 11.28 32.18 5.17
C HIS A 249 10.19 31.91 6.23
N LEU A 250 9.39 30.84 6.07
CA LEU A 250 8.36 30.48 7.03
C LEU A 250 8.96 30.18 8.40
N PHE A 251 10.06 29.41 8.44
CA PHE A 251 10.73 29.08 9.69
C PHE A 251 11.37 30.31 10.34
N GLU A 252 12.07 31.15 9.56
CA GLU A 252 12.64 32.42 10.05
C GLU A 252 11.55 33.35 10.61
N TRP A 253 10.41 33.44 9.93
CA TRP A 253 9.25 34.21 10.39
C TRP A 253 8.70 33.69 11.72
N VAL A 254 8.52 32.36 11.83
CA VAL A 254 8.05 31.73 13.07
C VAL A 254 9.02 32.00 14.21
N GLU A 255 10.34 31.85 14.01
CA GLU A 255 11.34 32.12 15.06
C GLU A 255 11.34 33.60 15.50
N ALA A 256 11.12 34.54 14.57
CA ALA A 256 11.09 35.97 14.87
C ALA A 256 9.78 36.44 15.53
N THR A 257 8.70 35.65 15.43
CA THR A 257 7.35 36.06 15.87
C THR A 257 7.13 35.78 17.36
N ARG A 258 6.93 36.85 18.16
CA ARG A 258 6.63 36.71 19.61
C ARG A 258 5.29 36.03 19.92
N GLY A 259 4.37 35.95 18.96
CA GLY A 259 3.03 35.38 19.10
C GLY A 259 2.95 33.85 19.00
N VAL A 260 4.08 33.15 18.82
CA VAL A 260 4.11 31.68 18.75
C VAL A 260 3.74 31.09 20.10
N ARG A 261 2.69 30.26 20.11
CA ARG A 261 2.23 29.58 21.32
C ARG A 261 2.93 28.23 21.43
N THR A 262 3.41 27.90 22.63
CA THR A 262 4.12 26.65 22.90
C THR A 262 3.35 25.83 23.94
N PHE A 263 3.29 24.52 23.74
CA PHE A 263 2.69 23.58 24.68
C PHE A 263 3.56 22.32 24.76
N GLU A 264 3.70 21.73 25.94
CA GLU A 264 4.48 20.51 26.15
C GLU A 264 3.65 19.49 26.91
N THR A 265 3.74 18.23 26.50
CA THR A 265 3.09 17.11 27.18
C THR A 265 4.03 15.92 27.23
N THR A 266 3.94 15.13 28.31
CA THR A 266 4.67 13.87 28.45
C THR A 266 3.64 12.76 28.65
N ASP A 267 3.66 11.75 27.78
CA ASP A 267 2.75 10.62 27.93
C ASP A 267 3.23 9.64 29.02
N GLY A 268 2.37 8.68 29.39
CA GLY A 268 2.70 7.66 30.41
C GLY A 268 3.87 6.74 30.06
N LYS A 269 4.40 6.81 28.83
CA LYS A 269 5.62 6.10 28.38
C LYS A 269 6.87 6.98 28.47
N GLY A 270 6.75 8.18 29.05
CA GLY A 270 7.83 9.15 29.18
C GLY A 270 8.19 9.85 27.86
N VAL A 271 7.35 9.76 26.83
CA VAL A 271 7.59 10.47 25.57
C VAL A 271 7.13 11.92 25.72
N THR A 272 8.08 12.85 25.66
CA THR A 272 7.80 14.30 25.72
C THR A 272 7.58 14.83 24.32
N ARG A 273 6.44 15.51 24.10
CA ARG A 273 6.07 16.18 22.85
C ARG A 273 5.95 17.68 23.11
N ARG A 274 6.74 18.46 22.41
CA ARG A 274 6.67 19.92 22.40
C ARG A 274 6.03 20.40 21.11
N TYR A 275 4.97 21.18 21.24
CA TYR A 275 4.23 21.77 20.15
C TYR A 275 4.49 23.28 20.09
N ARG A 276 4.70 23.81 18.88
CA ARG A 276 4.66 25.25 18.61
C ARG A 276 3.62 25.52 17.54
N TYR A 277 2.77 26.53 17.74
CA TYR A 277 1.79 26.91 16.73
C TYR A 277 1.67 28.42 16.56
N LEU A 278 1.39 28.82 15.32
CA LEU A 278 1.19 30.20 14.90
C LEU A 278 0.14 30.23 13.78
N ASN A 279 -0.89 31.06 13.93
CA ASN A 279 -1.86 31.30 12.86
C ASN A 279 -1.45 32.54 12.06
N GLY A 280 -1.81 32.57 10.77
CA GLY A 280 -1.57 33.74 9.92
C GLY A 280 -0.10 33.93 9.50
N ALA A 281 0.67 32.85 9.40
CA ALA A 281 2.07 32.92 8.96
C ALA A 281 2.14 32.99 7.42
N PRO A 282 2.98 33.86 6.83
CA PRO A 282 3.22 33.86 5.40
C PRO A 282 4.04 32.62 5.00
N LEU A 283 3.60 31.90 3.96
CA LEU A 283 4.31 30.71 3.49
C LEU A 283 5.71 31.04 2.95
N ASN A 284 5.84 32.16 2.24
CA ASN A 284 7.10 32.64 1.68
C ASN A 284 7.14 34.18 1.66
N GLY A 285 8.32 34.75 1.35
CA GLY A 285 8.54 36.20 1.35
C GLY A 285 8.09 36.92 0.07
N ALA A 286 7.56 36.20 -0.93
CA ALA A 286 7.11 36.80 -2.19
C ALA A 286 5.59 37.06 -2.20
N HIS A 287 4.82 36.28 -1.42
CA HIS A 287 3.35 36.29 -1.42
C HIS A 287 2.81 36.27 0.01
N PHE A 288 2.77 37.44 0.65
CA PHE A 288 2.27 37.60 2.02
C PHE A 288 0.74 37.44 2.13
N ASP A 289 0.02 37.52 1.02
CA ASP A 289 -1.43 37.29 0.92
C ASP A 289 -1.82 35.84 1.20
N LEU A 290 -0.89 34.89 1.03
CA LEU A 290 -1.10 33.50 1.35
C LEU A 290 -0.70 33.17 2.80
N GLU A 291 -1.60 33.53 3.71
CA GLU A 291 -1.48 33.18 5.12
C GLU A 291 -1.82 31.71 5.39
N VAL A 292 -1.02 31.03 6.20
CA VAL A 292 -1.21 29.64 6.62
C VAL A 292 -1.13 29.50 8.15
N ASN A 293 -1.65 28.40 8.67
CA ASN A 293 -1.47 28.04 10.08
C ASN A 293 -0.29 27.08 10.18
N PHE A 294 0.66 27.40 11.05
CA PHE A 294 1.86 26.62 11.31
C PHE A 294 1.70 25.80 12.59
N LEU A 295 2.11 24.53 12.54
CA LEU A 295 2.20 23.62 13.67
C LEU A 295 3.50 22.81 13.57
N GLU A 296 4.37 22.94 14.57
CA GLU A 296 5.55 22.11 14.75
C GLU A 296 5.32 21.17 15.94
N CYS A 297 5.73 19.90 15.81
CA CYS A 297 5.76 18.93 16.90
C CYS A 297 7.15 18.30 16.98
N ARG A 298 7.83 18.46 18.12
CA ARG A 298 9.10 17.80 18.43
C ARG A 298 8.86 16.72 19.47
N GLU A 299 9.30 15.50 19.18
CA GLU A 299 9.16 14.35 20.07
C GLU A 299 10.53 13.93 20.62
N SER A 300 10.62 13.78 21.94
CA SER A 300 11.76 13.22 22.65
C SER A 300 11.34 11.93 23.35
N ARG A 301 12.12 10.86 23.17
CA ARG A 301 11.84 9.53 23.71
C ARG A 301 12.92 9.15 24.72
N PRO A 302 12.58 8.45 25.82
CA PRO A 302 13.58 7.86 26.69
C PRO A 302 14.45 6.86 25.89
N GLY A 303 15.77 7.00 25.96
CA GLY A 303 16.70 6.11 25.27
C GLY A 303 16.67 4.69 25.84
N LYS A 304 16.90 3.68 24.98
CA LYS A 304 17.18 2.31 25.45
C LYS A 304 18.64 2.22 25.89
N LYS A 305 18.91 1.77 27.12
CA LYS A 305 20.27 1.75 27.70
C LYS A 305 21.16 0.63 27.14
N HIS A 306 20.74 -0.63 27.30
CA HIS A 306 21.61 -1.79 27.02
C HIS A 306 20.99 -2.84 26.10
N LEU A 307 19.77 -2.64 25.60
CA LEU A 307 19.02 -3.70 24.90
C LEU A 307 19.76 -4.27 23.69
N ALA A 308 20.31 -3.40 22.83
CA ALA A 308 21.02 -3.84 21.62
C ALA A 308 22.27 -4.66 21.97
N THR A 309 23.05 -4.19 22.95
CA THR A 309 24.27 -4.87 23.43
C THR A 309 23.94 -6.21 24.09
N VAL A 310 22.88 -6.28 24.92
CA VAL A 310 22.43 -7.54 25.52
C VAL A 310 21.99 -8.53 24.44
N PHE A 311 21.22 -8.10 23.44
CA PHE A 311 20.78 -8.97 22.35
C PHE A 311 21.96 -9.45 21.49
N ALA A 312 22.95 -8.61 21.22
CA ALA A 312 24.16 -9.03 20.51
C ALA A 312 24.92 -10.11 21.30
N ASN A 313 25.09 -9.93 22.62
CA ASN A 313 25.71 -10.94 23.47
C ASN A 313 24.93 -12.26 23.50
N LEU A 314 23.59 -12.21 23.63
CA LEU A 314 22.74 -13.40 23.62
C LEU A 314 22.76 -14.13 22.28
N MET A 315 22.82 -13.40 21.16
CA MET A 315 22.98 -13.98 19.82
C MET A 315 24.32 -14.73 19.70
N MET A 316 25.42 -14.12 20.16
CA MET A 316 26.74 -14.76 20.16
C MET A 316 26.78 -15.98 21.09
N LEU A 317 26.10 -15.90 22.23
CA LEU A 317 25.99 -17.01 23.17
C LEU A 317 25.18 -18.19 22.59
N ALA A 318 24.05 -17.92 21.93
CA ALA A 318 23.27 -18.95 21.25
C ALA A 318 24.11 -19.64 20.16
N PHE A 319 24.85 -18.88 19.36
CA PHE A 319 25.76 -19.44 18.37
C PHE A 319 26.85 -20.32 19.01
N LEU A 320 27.45 -19.88 20.12
CA LEU A 320 28.45 -20.66 20.85
C LEU A 320 27.84 -21.98 21.36
N ILE A 321 26.64 -21.95 21.92
CA ILE A 321 25.91 -23.14 22.36
C ILE A 321 25.70 -24.11 21.20
N ASP A 322 25.26 -23.61 20.03
CA ASP A 322 25.08 -24.45 18.83
C ASP A 322 26.40 -25.11 18.37
N GLN A 323 27.50 -24.35 18.37
CA GLN A 323 28.82 -24.90 18.02
C GLN A 323 29.28 -25.94 19.04
N ALA A 324 29.07 -25.70 20.33
CA ALA A 324 29.39 -26.64 21.40
C ALA A 324 28.55 -27.92 21.28
N GLN A 325 27.24 -27.81 21.03
CA GLN A 325 26.37 -28.97 20.79
C GLN A 325 26.78 -29.76 19.55
N GLN A 326 27.11 -29.09 18.44
CA GLN A 326 27.60 -29.76 17.24
C GLN A 326 28.90 -30.55 17.51
N ARG A 327 29.80 -29.99 18.32
CA ARG A 327 31.08 -30.63 18.66
C ARG A 327 30.94 -31.75 19.68
N CYS A 328 30.08 -31.60 20.69
CA CYS A 328 30.10 -32.42 21.90
C CYS A 328 28.84 -33.28 22.11
N CYS A 329 27.69 -32.96 21.50
CA CYS A 329 26.42 -33.67 21.75
C CYS A 329 26.08 -34.65 20.61
N GLY A 330 26.10 -35.95 20.90
CA GLY A 330 25.76 -37.00 19.93
C GLY A 330 24.30 -36.94 19.44
N LEU A 331 23.36 -36.70 20.36
CA LEU A 331 21.93 -36.64 20.04
C LEU A 331 21.59 -35.43 19.14
N PHE A 332 22.20 -34.27 19.41
CA PHE A 332 22.08 -33.09 18.55
C PHE A 332 22.64 -33.34 17.15
N ARG A 333 23.80 -34.02 17.05
CA ARG A 333 24.37 -34.40 15.75
C ARG A 333 23.43 -35.31 14.96
N ALA A 334 22.83 -36.32 15.60
CA ALA A 334 21.86 -37.20 14.96
C ALA A 334 20.61 -36.44 14.47
N ALA A 335 20.08 -35.51 15.28
CA ALA A 335 18.97 -34.65 14.88
C ALA A 335 19.32 -33.77 13.68
N ARG A 336 20.53 -33.19 13.68
CA ARG A 336 21.04 -32.36 12.58
C ARG A 336 21.25 -33.16 11.29
N GLU A 337 21.82 -34.36 11.37
CA GLU A 337 21.99 -35.26 10.23
C GLU A 337 20.63 -35.61 9.61
N LYS A 338 19.65 -35.96 10.44
CA LYS A 338 18.26 -36.22 10.00
C LYS A 338 17.57 -35.01 9.37
N ALA A 339 17.96 -33.79 9.74
CA ALA A 339 17.45 -32.55 9.16
C ALA A 339 18.19 -32.14 7.88
N GLY A 340 19.43 -32.61 7.67
CA GLY A 340 20.27 -32.31 6.51
C GLY A 340 20.88 -30.91 6.50
N ARG A 341 20.07 -29.85 6.63
CA ARG A 341 20.52 -28.45 6.71
C ARG A 341 20.16 -27.82 8.05
N SER A 342 21.03 -26.95 8.57
CA SER A 342 20.79 -26.26 9.85
C SER A 342 19.46 -25.49 9.87
N LYS A 343 19.09 -24.83 8.76
CA LYS A 343 17.79 -24.16 8.63
C LYS A 343 16.61 -25.10 8.93
N TYR A 344 16.64 -26.32 8.39
CA TYR A 344 15.57 -27.30 8.59
C TYR A 344 15.56 -27.88 10.00
N LEU A 345 16.72 -28.00 10.65
CA LEU A 345 16.78 -28.36 12.07
C LEU A 345 16.04 -27.32 12.91
N TRP A 346 16.33 -26.03 12.70
CA TRP A 346 15.71 -24.93 13.43
C TRP A 346 14.20 -24.79 13.15
N GLU A 347 13.77 -25.02 11.91
CA GLU A 347 12.34 -25.03 11.56
C GLU A 347 11.61 -26.19 12.23
N ARG A 348 12.20 -27.40 12.26
CA ARG A 348 11.61 -28.56 12.95
C ARG A 348 11.57 -28.38 14.46
N LEU A 349 12.65 -27.86 15.07
CA LEU A 349 12.69 -27.54 16.50
C LEU A 349 11.59 -26.56 16.88
N ARG A 350 11.45 -25.48 16.11
CA ARG A 350 10.41 -24.46 16.35
C ARG A 350 9.01 -25.01 16.11
N GLY A 351 8.81 -25.83 15.08
CA GLY A 351 7.52 -26.48 14.80
C GLY A 351 7.09 -27.34 15.98
N LEU A 352 7.97 -28.24 16.45
CA LEU A 352 7.67 -29.08 17.62
C LEU A 352 7.42 -28.25 18.89
N PHE A 353 8.20 -27.19 19.10
CA PHE A 353 8.01 -26.28 20.24
C PHE A 353 6.66 -25.53 20.20
N LEU A 354 6.14 -25.20 19.01
CA LEU A 354 4.88 -24.48 18.86
C LEU A 354 3.66 -25.40 18.84
N GLU A 355 3.83 -26.66 18.45
CA GLU A 355 2.73 -27.61 18.23
C GLU A 355 2.55 -28.62 19.38
N PHE A 356 3.55 -28.78 20.27
CA PHE A 356 3.54 -29.80 21.32
C PHE A 356 4.04 -29.25 22.66
N PHE A 357 3.56 -29.85 23.75
CA PHE A 357 4.21 -29.76 25.06
C PHE A 357 5.47 -30.64 25.06
N VAL A 358 6.62 -29.99 25.08
CA VAL A 358 7.94 -30.63 25.05
C VAL A 358 8.49 -30.71 26.48
N PRO A 359 8.65 -31.90 27.09
CA PRO A 359 9.04 -32.02 28.49
C PRO A 359 10.51 -31.65 28.74
N ASP A 360 11.39 -31.95 27.78
CA ASP A 360 12.82 -31.66 27.86
C ASP A 360 13.49 -31.69 26.47
N TRP A 361 14.78 -31.32 26.44
CA TRP A 361 15.59 -31.29 25.21
C TRP A 361 15.88 -32.67 24.63
N GLU A 362 15.91 -33.72 25.44
CA GLU A 362 16.19 -35.08 24.98
C GLU A 362 15.01 -35.61 24.15
N THR A 363 13.77 -35.48 24.65
CA THR A 363 12.56 -35.83 23.90
C THR A 363 12.48 -35.02 22.59
N LEU A 364 12.77 -33.72 22.63
CA LEU A 364 12.75 -32.86 21.44
C LEU A 364 13.74 -33.34 20.36
N TYR A 365 14.99 -33.60 20.74
CA TYR A 365 16.00 -34.04 19.77
C TYR A 365 15.76 -35.48 19.31
N ARG A 366 15.26 -36.39 20.16
CA ARG A 366 14.86 -37.75 19.77
C ARG A 366 13.71 -37.73 18.76
N ALA A 367 12.72 -36.86 18.96
CA ALA A 367 11.61 -36.69 18.02
C ALA A 367 12.10 -36.26 16.63
N ILE A 368 13.13 -35.41 16.55
CA ILE A 368 13.72 -34.99 15.27
C ILE A 368 14.63 -36.07 14.68
N ALA A 369 15.55 -36.63 15.47
CA ALA A 369 16.56 -37.58 15.01
C ALA A 369 15.94 -38.89 14.54
N PHE A 370 14.92 -39.37 15.25
CA PHE A 370 14.41 -40.72 15.09
C PHE A 370 12.91 -40.77 14.77
N GLY A 371 12.18 -39.66 14.85
CA GLY A 371 10.74 -39.63 14.56
C GLY A 371 9.85 -40.07 15.72
N HIS A 372 10.38 -40.27 16.93
CA HIS A 372 9.62 -40.64 18.12
C HIS A 372 8.79 -39.45 18.64
N ARG A 373 7.59 -39.26 18.10
CA ARG A 373 6.63 -38.25 18.56
C ARG A 373 5.66 -38.76 19.63
N THR A 374 5.74 -40.03 20.00
CA THR A 374 4.83 -40.69 20.96
C THR A 374 4.93 -40.13 22.38
N GLU A 375 6.03 -39.47 22.72
CA GLU A 375 6.27 -38.81 24.01
C GLU A 375 5.86 -37.33 24.02
N LEU A 376 5.42 -36.78 22.87
CA LEU A 376 4.99 -35.39 22.74
C LEU A 376 3.46 -35.30 22.82
N VAL A 377 2.96 -34.45 23.71
CA VAL A 377 1.53 -34.16 23.83
C VAL A 377 1.19 -32.96 22.93
N PRO A 378 0.27 -33.07 21.96
CA PRO A 378 -0.12 -31.92 21.13
C PRO A 378 -0.69 -30.77 21.97
N PHE A 379 -0.32 -29.54 21.63
CA PHE A 379 -0.96 -28.35 22.15
C PHE A 379 -2.32 -28.17 21.44
N ASP A 380 -3.39 -28.63 22.07
CA ASP A 380 -4.74 -28.46 21.51
C ASP A 380 -5.19 -27.00 21.66
N THR A 381 -5.48 -26.37 20.53
CA THR A 381 -6.13 -25.05 20.44
C THR A 381 -7.52 -25.23 19.84
N SER A 382 -8.30 -26.13 20.45
CA SER A 382 -9.73 -26.23 20.18
C SER A 382 -10.51 -25.08 20.80
#